data_AF-A0A554MVK9-F1
#
_entry.id   AF-A0A554MVK9-F1
#
_cell.length_a   1.000
_cell.length_b   1.000
_cell.length_c   1.000
_cell.angle_alpha   90.00
_cell.angle_beta   90.00
_cell.angle_gamma   90.00
#
_symmetry.space_group_name_H-M   'P 1'
#
loop_
_entity.id
_entity.type
_entity.pdbx_description
1 polymer ?
#
loop_
_entity_poly.entity_id
_entity_poly.type
_entity_poly.pdbx_seq_one_letter_code
_entity_poly.pdbx_strand_id
1 'polypeptide(L)'
;MAEDDPFADLGEALEDEPDDEPQDTDETSESEPTEETSARDSVEPRDPMTDTAFSYEAAKQRPFYAREATIEDFDSWLKYELERELNQQGYQNIVVREMTDALLRTVVEEDLVDEVAERFEQARESASSESTE
;
A
#
# COMPACT_ATOMS: atom_id res chain seq x y z
N MET A 1 -14.78 -3.27 39.41
CA MET A 1 -13.74 -3.84 38.54
C MET A 1 -14.37 -4.25 37.22
N ALA A 2 -14.83 -3.26 36.47
CA ALA A 2 -15.27 -3.35 35.07
C ALA A 2 -14.67 -2.14 34.32
N GLU A 3 -13.38 -1.90 34.58
CA GLU A 3 -12.69 -0.62 34.38
C GLU A 3 -11.50 -0.74 33.41
N ASP A 4 -11.28 -1.93 32.84
CA ASP A 4 -10.18 -2.28 31.91
C ASP A 4 -10.70 -2.93 30.61
N ASP A 5 -11.97 -2.71 30.25
CA ASP A 5 -12.50 -3.07 28.92
C ASP A 5 -12.55 -1.82 28.02
N PRO A 6 -11.64 -1.70 27.02
CA PRO A 6 -11.59 -0.54 26.13
C PRO A 6 -12.77 -0.46 25.15
N PHE A 7 -13.68 -1.45 25.14
CA PHE A 7 -14.86 -1.48 24.28
C PHE A 7 -16.19 -1.31 25.03
N ALA A 8 -16.16 -1.11 26.36
CA ALA A 8 -17.39 -0.94 27.16
C ALA A 8 -18.25 0.26 26.72
N ASP A 9 -17.60 1.33 26.25
CA ASP A 9 -18.22 2.58 25.74
C ASP A 9 -18.99 2.36 24.41
N LEU A 10 -18.74 1.26 23.69
CA LEU A 10 -19.42 0.97 22.41
C LEU A 10 -20.81 0.33 22.59
N GLY A 11 -21.16 -0.13 23.78
CA GLY A 11 -22.49 -0.66 24.07
C GLY A 11 -23.57 0.43 24.10
N GLU A 12 -23.26 1.57 24.72
CA GLU A 12 -24.20 2.67 24.94
C GLU A 12 -24.58 3.39 23.63
N ALA A 13 -23.69 3.37 22.62
CA ALA A 13 -23.95 3.91 21.28
C ALA A 13 -24.88 3.04 20.39
N LEU A 14 -25.34 1.89 20.88
CA LEU A 14 -26.23 0.96 20.17
C LEU A 14 -27.63 0.84 20.79
N GLU A 15 -27.91 1.55 21.89
CA GLU A 15 -29.22 1.54 22.58
C GLU A 15 -30.17 2.66 22.12
N ASP A 16 -29.76 3.51 21.17
CA ASP A 16 -30.62 4.52 20.54
C ASP A 16 -31.49 3.86 19.45
N GLU A 17 -32.62 3.29 19.89
CA GLU A 17 -33.66 2.68 19.05
C GLU A 17 -34.25 3.74 18.09
N PRO A 18 -34.35 3.47 16.77
CA PRO A 18 -34.89 4.45 15.84
C PRO A 18 -36.39 4.63 16.05
N ASP A 19 -36.78 5.80 16.58
CA ASP A 19 -38.16 6.18 16.85
C ASP A 19 -38.94 6.31 15.53
N ASP A 20 -39.96 5.48 15.34
CA ASP A 20 -40.66 5.22 14.07
C ASP A 20 -41.94 6.06 13.98
N GLU A 21 -41.80 7.38 13.74
CA GLU A 21 -42.92 8.33 13.57
C GLU A 21 -43.01 8.85 12.12
N PRO A 22 -44.18 8.73 11.45
CA PRO A 22 -44.33 9.12 10.05
C PRO A 22 -44.57 10.63 9.88
N GLN A 23 -43.75 11.29 9.04
CA GLN A 23 -44.03 12.65 8.57
C GLN A 23 -44.81 12.64 7.25
N ASP A 24 -46.13 12.83 7.34
CA ASP A 24 -46.96 13.32 6.24
C ASP A 24 -46.55 14.74 5.85
N THR A 25 -46.03 14.92 4.63
CA THR A 25 -46.14 16.20 3.91
C THR A 25 -46.57 15.97 2.47
N ASP A 26 -47.56 16.78 2.07
CA ASP A 26 -48.48 16.60 0.94
C ASP A 26 -47.84 16.67 -0.47
N GLU A 27 -48.53 16.06 -1.45
CA GLU A 27 -48.19 16.07 -2.88
C GLU A 27 -48.39 17.45 -3.53
N THR A 28 -47.64 17.73 -4.61
CA THR A 28 -48.19 18.34 -5.83
C THR A 28 -47.25 18.12 -7.04
N SER A 29 -47.74 17.34 -8.02
CA SER A 29 -47.27 17.18 -9.41
C SER A 29 -47.19 18.51 -10.19
N GLU A 30 -46.62 18.68 -11.39
CA GLU A 30 -46.17 17.84 -12.53
C GLU A 30 -45.07 18.66 -13.28
N SER A 31 -44.30 18.26 -14.32
CA SER A 31 -44.33 17.13 -15.27
C SER A 31 -42.93 16.91 -15.91
N GLU A 32 -42.85 16.10 -16.96
CA GLU A 32 -41.62 15.64 -17.67
C GLU A 32 -41.46 16.33 -19.08
N PRO A 33 -40.65 15.87 -20.08
CA PRO A 33 -39.58 14.85 -20.09
C PRO A 33 -38.30 15.17 -20.94
N THR A 34 -37.33 14.24 -20.86
CA THR A 34 -36.30 13.87 -21.88
C THR A 34 -35.28 14.88 -22.42
N GLU A 35 -33.99 14.55 -22.21
CA GLU A 35 -33.13 14.13 -23.34
C GLU A 35 -32.20 12.98 -22.89
N GLU A 36 -31.99 11.98 -23.76
CA GLU A 36 -31.29 10.75 -23.40
C GLU A 36 -29.76 10.89 -23.44
N THR A 37 -29.10 10.46 -22.36
CA THR A 37 -27.72 9.92 -22.43
C THR A 37 -27.68 8.48 -21.92
N SER A 38 -28.51 7.62 -22.51
CA SER A 38 -28.51 6.17 -22.31
C SER A 38 -27.26 5.49 -22.90
N ALA A 39 -26.08 5.90 -22.46
CA ALA A 39 -24.91 5.02 -22.40
C ALA A 39 -25.04 4.15 -21.13
N ARG A 40 -26.12 3.36 -21.05
CA ARG A 40 -26.20 2.25 -20.11
C ARG A 40 -25.22 1.20 -20.60
N ASP A 41 -24.00 1.27 -20.10
CA ASP A 41 -23.12 0.12 -20.07
C ASP A 41 -23.94 -1.04 -19.48
N SER A 42 -24.08 -2.13 -20.25
CA SER A 42 -24.91 -3.26 -19.86
C SER A 42 -24.16 -4.06 -18.79
N VAL A 43 -24.14 -3.51 -17.57
CA VAL A 43 -23.61 -4.17 -16.40
C VAL A 43 -24.45 -5.42 -16.18
N GLU A 44 -23.88 -6.57 -16.53
CA GLU A 44 -24.47 -7.88 -16.32
C GLU A 44 -24.86 -8.01 -14.83
N PRO A 45 -26.04 -8.56 -14.49
CA PRO A 45 -26.51 -8.57 -13.11
C PRO A 45 -25.54 -9.37 -12.23
N ARG A 46 -24.68 -8.66 -11.48
CA ARG A 46 -23.74 -9.29 -10.56
C ARG A 46 -24.52 -9.87 -9.39
N ASP A 47 -24.38 -11.18 -9.16
CA ASP A 47 -24.95 -11.82 -7.98
C ASP A 47 -23.98 -11.65 -6.81
N PRO A 48 -24.28 -10.85 -5.78
CA PRO A 48 -23.36 -10.62 -4.65
C PRO A 48 -23.09 -11.89 -3.82
N MET A 49 -23.82 -12.99 -4.03
CA MET A 49 -23.52 -14.29 -3.42
C MET A 49 -22.45 -15.09 -4.17
N THR A 50 -22.18 -14.79 -5.45
CA THR A 50 -21.18 -15.51 -6.27
C THR A 50 -20.06 -14.62 -6.80
N ASP A 51 -20.37 -13.36 -7.08
CA ASP A 51 -19.46 -12.41 -7.72
C ASP A 51 -18.75 -11.57 -6.67
N THR A 52 -17.45 -11.78 -6.55
CA THR A 52 -16.60 -10.96 -5.68
C THR A 52 -16.60 -9.51 -6.16
N ALA A 53 -17.00 -8.58 -5.30
CA ALA A 53 -17.01 -7.13 -5.60
C ALA A 53 -15.63 -6.58 -6.04
N PHE A 54 -14.55 -7.26 -5.65
CA PHE A 54 -13.18 -6.98 -6.09
C PHE A 54 -12.50 -8.27 -6.54
N SER A 55 -11.71 -8.21 -7.61
CA SER A 55 -10.90 -9.33 -8.08
C SER A 55 -9.81 -9.68 -7.07
N TYR A 56 -9.73 -10.95 -6.64
CA TYR A 56 -8.62 -11.43 -5.83
C TYR A 56 -7.34 -11.59 -6.68
N GLU A 57 -6.35 -10.74 -6.44
CA GLU A 57 -4.98 -10.97 -6.90
C GLU A 57 -4.13 -11.54 -5.77
N ALA A 58 -3.52 -12.71 -5.99
CA ALA A 58 -2.66 -13.36 -5.02
C ALA A 58 -1.35 -12.56 -4.83
N ALA A 59 -1.15 -12.00 -3.64
CA ALA A 59 0.04 -11.22 -3.30
C ALA A 59 1.32 -12.07 -3.40
N LYS A 60 2.16 -11.80 -4.41
CA LYS A 60 3.47 -12.46 -4.62
C LYS A 60 4.53 -11.88 -3.69
N GLN A 61 4.48 -12.24 -2.41
CA GLN A 61 5.53 -11.88 -1.46
C GLN A 61 6.85 -12.57 -1.81
N ARG A 62 7.92 -11.79 -1.97
CA ARG A 62 9.31 -12.25 -2.07
C ARG A 62 10.08 -11.66 -0.90
N PRO A 63 10.39 -12.44 0.15
CA PRO A 63 11.11 -11.91 1.30
C PRO A 63 12.55 -11.53 0.92
N PHE A 64 12.99 -10.37 1.40
CA PHE A 64 14.35 -9.87 1.21
C PHE A 64 15.11 -10.01 2.54
N TYR A 65 16.21 -10.76 2.54
CA TYR A 65 16.93 -11.17 3.76
C TYR A 65 18.29 -10.46 3.87
N ALA A 66 18.27 -9.14 4.00
CA ALA A 66 19.45 -8.37 4.41
C ALA A 66 19.58 -8.33 5.94
N ARG A 67 20.77 -7.97 6.44
CA ARG A 67 21.00 -7.70 7.87
C ARG A 67 20.37 -6.35 8.24
N GLU A 68 19.93 -6.20 9.47
CA GLU A 68 19.26 -4.99 9.99
C GLU A 68 20.07 -3.71 9.72
N ALA A 69 21.34 -3.66 10.14
CA ALA A 69 22.24 -2.52 9.86
C ALA A 69 22.35 -2.19 8.36
N THR A 70 22.38 -3.19 7.48
CA THR A 70 22.41 -2.98 6.02
C THR A 70 21.11 -2.38 5.48
N ILE A 71 19.97 -2.69 6.10
CA ILE A 71 18.68 -2.05 5.77
C ILE A 71 18.67 -0.61 6.27
N GLU A 72 19.13 -0.33 7.48
CA GLU A 72 19.17 1.04 8.03
C GLU A 72 20.08 1.98 7.20
N ASP A 73 21.26 1.50 6.82
CA ASP A 73 22.18 2.21 5.91
C ASP A 73 21.54 2.45 4.53
N PHE A 74 20.89 1.42 3.96
CA PHE A 74 20.20 1.52 2.67
C PHE A 74 19.05 2.51 2.70
N ASP A 75 18.18 2.45 3.71
CA ASP A 75 17.03 3.36 3.88
C ASP A 75 17.49 4.82 4.05
N SER A 76 18.61 5.03 4.74
CA SER A 76 19.22 6.33 4.94
C SER A 76 19.80 6.89 3.64
N TRP A 77 20.57 6.06 2.91
CA TRP A 77 21.11 6.42 1.60
C TRP A 77 20.01 6.74 0.57
N LEU A 78 18.94 5.94 0.55
CA LEU A 78 17.81 6.12 -0.35
C LEU A 78 17.15 7.51 -0.16
N LYS A 79 16.91 7.91 1.10
CA LYS A 79 16.24 9.17 1.46
C LYS A 79 17.15 10.40 1.33
N TYR A 80 18.40 10.29 1.80
CA TYR A 80 19.28 11.46 1.93
C TYR A 80 20.22 11.70 0.75
N GLU A 81 20.54 10.67 -0.02
CA GLU A 81 21.36 10.80 -1.24
C GLU A 81 20.51 10.66 -2.50
N LEU A 82 19.87 9.50 -2.73
CA LEU A 82 19.19 9.23 -4.00
C LEU A 82 17.94 10.11 -4.20
N GLU A 83 17.01 10.14 -3.24
CA GLU A 83 15.80 10.97 -3.33
C GLU A 83 16.16 12.46 -3.41
N ARG A 84 17.20 12.89 -2.67
CA ARG A 84 17.72 14.27 -2.71
C ARG A 84 18.31 14.63 -4.07
N GLU A 85 19.03 13.72 -4.71
CA GLU A 85 19.59 13.92 -6.06
C GLU A 85 18.47 14.01 -7.11
N LEU A 86 17.50 13.11 -7.05
CA LEU A 86 16.32 13.14 -7.92
C LEU A 86 15.48 14.43 -7.73
N ASN A 87 15.33 14.91 -6.49
CA ASN A 87 14.69 16.20 -6.20
C ASN A 87 15.44 17.39 -6.82
N GLN A 88 16.79 17.38 -6.80
CA GLN A 88 17.61 18.41 -7.47
C GLN A 88 17.46 18.37 -9.00
N GLN A 89 17.22 17.19 -9.56
CA GLN A 89 16.91 17.00 -10.99
C GLN A 89 15.45 17.33 -11.35
N GLY A 90 14.61 17.69 -10.37
CA GLY A 90 13.24 18.17 -10.56
C GLY A 90 12.14 17.10 -10.43
N TYR A 91 12.49 15.87 -10.06
CA TYR A 91 11.50 14.84 -9.73
C TYR A 91 10.90 15.09 -8.35
N GLN A 92 9.59 14.89 -8.19
CA GLN A 92 8.86 15.11 -6.94
C GLN A 92 7.82 13.99 -6.73
N ASN A 93 7.39 13.78 -5.49
CA ASN A 93 6.46 12.71 -5.10
C ASN A 93 6.97 11.30 -5.47
N ILE A 94 8.29 11.10 -5.37
CA ILE A 94 8.99 9.89 -5.78
C ILE A 94 8.57 8.74 -4.86
N VAL A 95 8.11 7.62 -5.43
CA VAL A 95 7.73 6.45 -4.63
C VAL A 95 8.97 5.59 -4.37
N VAL A 96 9.14 5.10 -3.12
CA VAL A 96 10.25 4.20 -2.73
C VAL A 96 10.42 3.04 -3.71
N ARG A 97 9.30 2.46 -4.16
CA ARG A 97 9.27 1.38 -5.18
C ARG A 97 10.00 1.77 -6.47
N GLU A 98 9.88 2.99 -6.95
CA GLU A 98 10.52 3.45 -8.19
C GLU A 98 12.04 3.57 -8.00
N MET A 99 12.49 4.09 -6.86
CA MET A 99 13.92 4.14 -6.51
C MET A 99 14.51 2.74 -6.36
N THR A 100 13.80 1.81 -5.70
CA THR A 100 14.24 0.41 -5.59
C THR A 100 14.25 -0.31 -6.94
N ASP A 101 13.24 -0.09 -7.79
CA ASP A 101 13.18 -0.68 -9.14
C ASP A 101 14.35 -0.17 -10.02
N ALA A 102 14.60 1.14 -10.01
CA ALA A 102 15.74 1.73 -10.70
C ALA A 102 17.08 1.14 -10.22
N LEU A 103 17.28 0.99 -8.91
CA LEU A 103 18.51 0.41 -8.35
C LEU A 103 18.69 -1.06 -8.72
N LEU A 104 17.64 -1.89 -8.58
CA LEU A 104 17.68 -3.30 -8.99
C LEU A 104 17.94 -3.45 -10.50
N ARG A 105 17.35 -2.55 -11.30
CA ARG A 105 17.54 -2.49 -12.74
C ARG A 105 18.97 -2.11 -13.10
N THR A 106 19.56 -1.08 -12.48
CA THR A 106 20.96 -0.70 -12.68
C THR A 106 21.92 -1.85 -12.41
N VAL A 107 21.74 -2.60 -11.32
CA VAL A 107 22.60 -3.75 -10.99
C VAL A 107 22.58 -4.83 -12.07
N VAL A 108 21.45 -5.03 -12.75
CA VAL A 108 21.28 -6.03 -13.81
C VAL A 108 21.69 -5.51 -15.19
N GLU A 109 21.40 -4.25 -15.51
CA GLU A 109 21.68 -3.67 -16.84
C GLU A 109 23.15 -3.24 -17.01
N GLU A 110 23.80 -2.79 -15.94
CA GLU A 110 25.23 -2.42 -15.93
C GLU A 110 26.17 -3.60 -15.60
N ASP A 111 25.63 -4.83 -15.54
CA ASP A 111 26.36 -6.10 -15.29
C ASP A 111 27.28 -6.06 -14.06
N LEU A 112 26.80 -5.51 -12.94
CA LEU A 112 27.58 -5.31 -11.70
C LEU A 112 27.85 -6.60 -10.90
N VAL A 113 27.85 -7.77 -11.56
CA VAL A 113 27.98 -9.09 -10.95
C VAL A 113 29.32 -9.25 -10.22
N ASP A 114 30.42 -8.81 -10.85
CA ASP A 114 31.77 -8.92 -10.27
C ASP A 114 31.92 -8.06 -9.00
N GLU A 115 31.41 -6.81 -9.01
CA GLU A 115 31.42 -5.93 -7.85
C GLU A 115 30.58 -6.52 -6.69
N VAL A 116 29.40 -7.06 -6.99
CA VAL A 116 28.55 -7.73 -5.98
C VAL A 116 29.22 -8.97 -5.40
N ALA A 117 29.95 -9.74 -6.23
CA ALA A 117 30.72 -10.89 -5.77
C ALA A 117 31.88 -10.46 -4.84
N GLU A 118 32.63 -9.40 -5.20
CA GLU A 118 33.71 -8.88 -4.36
C GLU A 118 33.18 -8.41 -2.99
N ARG A 119 32.08 -7.64 -2.95
CA ARG A 119 31.47 -7.21 -1.67
C ARG A 119 31.00 -8.40 -0.83
N PHE A 120 30.50 -9.46 -1.45
CA PHE A 120 30.11 -10.68 -0.74
C PHE A 120 31.31 -11.39 -0.10
N GLU A 121 32.44 -11.49 -0.82
CA GLU A 121 33.67 -12.07 -0.30
C GLU A 121 34.20 -11.25 0.89
N GLN A 122 34.36 -9.92 0.73
CA GLN A 122 34.78 -9.01 1.79
C GLN A 122 33.91 -9.08 3.06
N ALA A 123 32.58 -9.15 2.90
CA ALA A 123 31.64 -9.27 4.01
C ALA A 123 31.75 -10.62 4.74
N ARG A 124 32.16 -11.68 4.04
CA ARG A 124 32.36 -13.02 4.60
C ARG A 124 33.68 -13.15 5.33
N GLU A 125 34.75 -12.53 4.82
CA GLU A 125 36.06 -12.47 5.47
C GLU A 125 36.01 -11.65 6.76
N SER A 126 35.34 -10.50 6.73
CA SER A 126 35.13 -9.63 7.90
C SER A 126 34.42 -10.39 9.04
N ALA A 127 33.26 -10.99 8.74
CA ALA A 127 32.48 -11.74 9.73
C ALA A 127 33.22 -12.98 10.28
N SER A 128 34.10 -13.59 9.49
CA SER A 128 34.96 -14.70 9.95
C SER A 128 36.05 -14.22 10.90
N SER A 129 36.57 -13.01 10.67
CA SER A 129 37.60 -12.38 11.51
C SER A 129 37.03 -11.96 12.87
N GLU A 130 35.86 -11.30 12.88
CA GLU A 130 35.12 -10.93 14.10
C GLU A 130 34.73 -12.14 14.97
N SER A 131 34.62 -13.33 14.39
CA SER A 131 34.29 -14.56 15.11
C SER A 131 35.48 -15.24 15.79
N THR A 132 36.70 -14.70 15.66
CA THR A 132 37.95 -15.35 16.09
C THR A 132 38.72 -14.54 17.16
N GLU A 133 38.13 -13.44 17.67
CA GLU A 133 38.69 -12.56 18.71
C GLU A 133 37.92 -12.63 20.05
#